data_AF-A0A953RRE3-F1
#
_entry.id   AF-A0A953RRE3-F1
#
_cell.length_a   1.000
_cell.length_b   1.000
_cell.length_c   1.000
_cell.angle_alpha   90.00
_cell.angle_beta   90.00
_cell.angle_gamma   90.00
#
_symmetry.space_group_name_H-M   'P 1'
#
loop_
_entity.id
_entity.type
_entity.pdbx_description
1 polymer ?
#
loop_
_entity_poly.entity_id
_entity_poly.type
_entity_poly.pdbx_seq_one_letter_code
_entity_poly.pdbx_strand_id
1 'polypeptide(L)'
;MKRGCEVRCNLHWARKLWAGISPIGFVALRQISELYKFSVPLGDVLFLDGRWYVTHVGLVRLAHRKACSGIRAQMVRELCDVATSRWAFKATVYTHQGCRGFVGYGDADPSNVSPLVHGAEMRVAETRAVNRALRKAYGIGICSVEEIGSLAEPAPSSRESRKVPPQSVNGKNGNYGGPKVRDRLCQLIRQHQLDANLVKSYAVDFCGTKSLREATREQVEAFVTHLADWAEKDRNALLCQLNSYPVNKEGAA
;
A
#
# COMPACT_ATOMS: atom_id res chain seq x y z
N MET A 1 10.99 39.84 3.61
CA MET A 1 9.52 39.79 3.85
C MET A 1 8.80 38.50 3.41
N LYS A 2 9.44 37.44 2.86
CA LYS A 2 8.71 36.27 2.30
C LYS A 2 8.46 35.06 3.23
N ARG A 3 9.17 34.92 4.38
CA ARG A 3 9.13 33.69 5.20
C ARG A 3 7.76 33.37 5.83
N GLY A 4 6.97 34.38 6.21
CA GLY A 4 5.67 34.17 6.86
C GLY A 4 4.54 33.78 5.89
N CYS A 5 4.68 34.08 4.59
CA CYS A 5 3.66 33.79 3.59
C CYS A 5 3.60 32.29 3.25
N GLU A 6 4.76 31.65 3.07
CA GLU A 6 4.85 30.22 2.74
C GLU A 6 4.26 29.32 3.84
N VAL A 7 4.58 29.60 5.11
CA VAL A 7 4.05 28.84 6.25
C VAL A 7 2.52 28.97 6.33
N ARG A 8 1.99 30.20 6.19
CA ARG A 8 0.55 30.43 6.18
C ARG A 8 -0.14 29.71 5.03
N CYS A 9 0.46 29.74 3.84
CA CYS A 9 -0.04 29.03 2.67
C CYS A 9 -0.08 27.52 2.92
N ASN A 10 0.99 26.93 3.45
CA ASN A 10 1.04 25.51 3.76
C ASN A 10 0.00 25.10 4.81
N LEU A 11 -0.14 25.85 5.89
CA LEU A 11 -1.15 25.57 6.92
C LEU A 11 -2.58 25.67 6.37
N HIS A 12 -2.83 26.66 5.51
CA HIS A 12 -4.12 26.84 4.83
C HIS A 12 -4.46 25.65 3.93
N TRP A 13 -3.53 25.23 3.07
CA TRP A 13 -3.74 24.08 2.19
C TRP A 13 -3.80 22.76 2.95
N ALA A 14 -3.02 22.60 4.00
CA ALA A 14 -3.07 21.41 4.83
C ALA A 14 -4.46 21.20 5.47
N ARG A 15 -5.07 22.28 5.99
CA ARG A 15 -6.45 22.23 6.50
C ARG A 15 -7.49 21.86 5.45
N LYS A 16 -7.26 22.23 4.18
CA LYS A 16 -8.16 21.92 3.07
C LYS A 16 -8.00 20.51 2.54
N LEU A 17 -6.78 19.99 2.53
CA LEU A 17 -6.46 18.70 1.90
C LEU A 17 -6.65 17.51 2.85
N TRP A 18 -6.39 17.68 4.14
CA TRP A 18 -6.46 16.59 5.10
C TRP A 18 -7.33 16.95 6.31
N ALA A 19 -8.29 16.08 6.61
CA ALA A 19 -9.05 16.13 7.85
C ALA A 19 -8.23 15.50 9.00
N GLY A 20 -8.52 15.91 10.24
CA GLY A 20 -7.97 15.24 11.43
C GLY A 20 -6.49 15.52 11.72
N ILE A 21 -5.87 16.53 11.12
CA ILE A 21 -4.52 16.95 11.52
C ILE A 21 -4.57 17.49 12.95
N SER A 22 -3.84 16.85 13.87
CA SER A 22 -3.74 17.30 15.26
C SER A 22 -3.03 18.66 15.37
N PRO A 23 -3.20 19.40 16.48
CA PRO A 23 -2.45 20.62 16.74
C PRO A 23 -0.92 20.43 16.60
N ILE A 24 -0.42 19.28 17.09
CA ILE A 24 0.98 18.88 16.98
C ILE A 24 1.38 18.67 15.51
N GLY A 25 0.50 18.07 14.70
CA GLY A 25 0.70 17.94 13.26
C GLY A 25 0.87 19.29 12.57
N PHE A 26 0.09 20.31 12.93
CA PHE A 26 0.28 21.67 12.40
C PHE A 26 1.57 22.34 12.87
N VAL A 27 1.99 22.10 14.11
CA VAL A 27 3.29 22.58 14.62
C VAL A 27 4.44 21.94 13.84
N ALA A 28 4.39 20.62 13.62
CA ALA A 28 5.38 19.91 12.82
C ALA A 28 5.43 20.45 11.38
N LEU A 29 4.28 20.67 10.75
CA LEU A 29 4.22 21.24 9.39
C LEU A 29 4.86 22.63 9.34
N ARG A 30 4.61 23.48 10.35
CA ARG A 30 5.24 24.81 10.44
C ARG A 30 6.77 24.68 10.47
N GLN A 31 7.30 23.83 11.35
CA GLN A 31 8.75 23.61 11.46
C GLN A 31 9.37 23.10 10.16
N ILE A 32 8.73 22.11 9.53
CA ILE A 32 9.17 21.55 8.24
C ILE A 32 9.18 22.64 7.14
N SER A 33 8.13 23.45 7.08
CA SER A 33 8.01 24.57 6.13
C SER A 33 9.09 25.63 6.34
N GLU A 34 9.38 25.95 7.61
CA GLU A 34 10.37 26.97 7.97
C GLU A 34 11.80 26.51 7.69
N LEU A 35 12.12 25.26 8.04
CA LEU A 35 13.46 24.70 7.95
C LEU A 35 13.84 24.33 6.50
N TYR A 36 12.96 23.60 5.80
CA TYR A 36 13.28 23.04 4.49
C TYR A 36 12.67 23.82 3.32
N LYS A 37 11.75 24.75 3.56
CA LYS A 37 10.98 25.45 2.51
C LYS A 37 10.19 24.47 1.63
N PHE A 38 9.66 23.41 2.23
CA PHE A 38 8.73 22.52 1.53
C PHE A 38 7.37 23.20 1.36
N SER A 39 6.72 22.91 0.23
CA SER A 39 5.41 23.42 -0.13
C SER A 39 4.37 22.30 -0.17
N VAL A 40 3.28 22.48 0.58
CA VAL A 40 2.11 21.59 0.51
C VAL A 40 1.46 21.64 -0.88
N PRO A 41 1.12 22.83 -1.44
CA PRO A 41 0.50 22.91 -2.78
C PRO A 41 1.29 22.24 -3.89
N LEU A 42 2.62 22.25 -3.78
CA LEU A 42 3.48 21.70 -4.82
C LEU A 42 3.87 20.24 -4.58
N GLY A 43 3.26 19.60 -3.58
CA GLY A 43 3.43 18.18 -3.27
C GLY A 43 4.77 17.83 -2.66
N ASP A 44 5.48 18.77 -2.00
CA ASP A 44 6.77 18.46 -1.38
C ASP A 44 6.63 17.58 -0.11
N VAL A 45 5.45 17.63 0.53
CA VAL A 45 5.12 16.86 1.74
C VAL A 45 3.67 16.34 1.66
N LEU A 46 3.43 15.18 2.27
CA LEU A 46 2.12 14.55 2.37
C LEU A 46 1.83 14.16 3.83
N PHE A 47 0.56 14.24 4.23
CA PHE A 47 0.09 13.77 5.53
C PHE A 47 -0.58 12.41 5.38
N LEU A 48 -0.04 11.39 6.04
CA LEU A 48 -0.51 10.01 5.99
C LEU A 48 -0.45 9.43 7.39
N ASP A 49 -1.51 8.73 7.82
CA ASP A 49 -1.57 8.03 9.11
C ASP A 49 -1.08 8.88 10.30
N GLY A 50 -1.58 10.13 10.40
CA GLY A 50 -1.23 11.04 11.48
C GLY A 50 0.18 11.65 11.42
N ARG A 51 0.97 11.39 10.37
CA ARG A 51 2.38 11.82 10.25
C ARG A 51 2.67 12.53 8.95
N TRP A 52 3.67 13.41 8.97
CA TRP A 52 4.20 14.07 7.78
C TRP A 52 5.30 13.24 7.14
N TYR A 53 5.20 13.08 5.84
CA TYR A 53 6.20 12.47 5.00
C TYR A 53 6.66 13.46 3.94
N VAL A 54 7.95 13.44 3.62
CA VAL A 54 8.47 14.16 2.45
C VAL A 54 8.18 13.34 1.20
N THR A 55 8.09 13.96 0.04
CA THR A 55 7.99 13.24 -1.24
C THR A 55 9.33 13.22 -1.95
N HIS A 56 9.50 12.31 -2.90
CA HIS A 56 10.62 12.34 -3.84
C HIS A 56 10.73 13.71 -4.52
N VAL A 57 9.60 14.27 -4.95
CA VAL A 57 9.53 15.60 -5.57
C VAL A 57 10.07 16.68 -4.63
N GLY A 58 9.66 16.65 -3.35
CA GLY A 58 10.15 17.59 -2.34
C GLY A 58 11.66 17.48 -2.13
N LEU A 59 12.18 16.26 -2.04
CA LEU A 59 13.61 15.99 -1.87
C LEU A 59 14.44 16.48 -3.07
N VAL A 60 14.04 16.15 -4.30
CA VAL A 60 14.72 16.61 -5.52
C VAL A 60 14.70 18.13 -5.63
N ARG A 61 13.56 18.75 -5.29
CA ARG A 61 13.45 20.21 -5.33
C ARG A 61 14.31 20.90 -4.28
N LEU A 62 14.41 20.33 -3.08
CA LEU A 62 15.36 20.83 -2.07
C LEU A 62 16.79 20.70 -2.57
N ALA A 63 17.15 19.56 -3.16
CA ALA A 63 18.47 19.33 -3.72
C ALA A 63 18.81 20.38 -4.79
N HIS A 64 17.88 20.64 -5.70
CA HIS A 64 18.00 21.70 -6.71
C HIS A 64 18.18 23.09 -6.07
N ARG A 65 17.34 23.47 -5.08
CA ARG A 65 17.47 24.75 -4.36
C ARG A 65 18.80 24.89 -3.61
N LYS A 66 19.40 23.77 -3.20
CA LYS A 66 20.69 23.71 -2.51
C LYS A 66 21.88 23.56 -3.47
N ALA A 67 21.65 23.64 -4.78
CA ALA A 67 22.67 23.47 -5.82
C ALA A 67 23.45 22.15 -5.68
N CYS A 68 22.73 21.05 -5.42
CA CYS A 68 23.30 19.70 -5.37
C CYS A 68 24.18 19.43 -6.60
N SER A 69 25.43 19.03 -6.37
CA SER A 69 26.40 18.79 -7.45
C SER A 69 26.15 17.48 -8.19
N GLY A 70 25.49 16.51 -7.57
CA GLY A 70 25.14 15.28 -8.27
C GLY A 70 24.53 14.20 -7.39
N ILE A 71 23.87 13.26 -8.05
CA ILE A 71 23.31 12.05 -7.45
C ILE A 71 23.73 10.89 -8.33
N ARG A 72 24.36 9.86 -7.74
CA ARG A 72 24.75 8.64 -8.45
C ARG A 72 24.01 7.46 -7.84
N ALA A 73 23.13 6.83 -8.61
CA ALA A 73 22.47 5.58 -8.24
C ALA A 73 23.09 4.40 -8.98
N GLN A 74 23.25 3.28 -8.30
CA GLN A 74 23.81 2.05 -8.86
C GLN A 74 23.09 0.84 -8.27
N MET A 75 22.78 -0.13 -9.13
CA MET A 75 22.25 -1.42 -8.70
C MET A 75 23.33 -2.20 -7.93
N VAL A 76 22.94 -2.80 -6.81
CA VAL A 76 23.78 -3.72 -6.02
C VAL A 76 23.44 -5.14 -6.47
N ARG A 77 24.13 -5.62 -7.51
CA ARG A 77 23.77 -6.84 -8.24
C ARG A 77 23.73 -8.07 -7.34
N GLU A 78 24.60 -8.11 -6.33
CA GLU A 78 24.72 -9.21 -5.36
C GLU A 78 23.49 -9.35 -4.47
N LEU A 79 22.66 -8.31 -4.38
CA LEU A 79 21.43 -8.28 -3.58
C LEU A 79 20.17 -8.28 -4.45
N CYS A 80 20.32 -8.39 -5.78
CA CYS A 80 19.20 -8.44 -6.72
C CYS A 80 18.92 -9.89 -7.15
N ASP A 81 17.66 -10.19 -7.40
CA ASP A 81 17.22 -11.45 -8.00
C ASP A 81 16.06 -11.16 -8.98
N VAL A 82 16.34 -11.37 -10.27
CA VAL A 82 15.39 -11.10 -11.36
C VAL A 82 14.21 -12.07 -11.32
N ALA A 83 14.43 -13.33 -10.91
CA ALA A 83 13.38 -14.34 -10.89
C ALA A 83 12.29 -14.03 -9.87
N THR A 84 12.65 -13.34 -8.79
CA THR A 84 11.74 -12.93 -7.70
C THR A 84 11.39 -11.44 -7.72
N SER A 85 11.80 -10.70 -8.77
CA SER A 85 11.63 -9.24 -8.87
C SER A 85 12.18 -8.49 -7.66
N ARG A 86 13.28 -8.98 -7.08
CA ARG A 86 13.96 -8.34 -5.95
C ARG A 86 15.08 -7.45 -6.46
N TRP A 87 15.05 -6.18 -6.08
CA TRP A 87 16.01 -5.18 -6.51
C TRP A 87 16.59 -4.41 -5.35
N ALA A 88 17.88 -4.09 -5.44
CA ALA A 88 18.60 -3.30 -4.45
C ALA A 88 19.47 -2.25 -5.16
N PHE A 89 19.44 -1.02 -4.66
CA PHE A 89 20.19 0.11 -5.16
C PHE A 89 20.97 0.79 -4.04
N LYS A 90 22.14 1.29 -4.40
CA LYS A 90 22.95 2.22 -3.63
C LYS A 90 22.93 3.56 -4.34
N ALA A 91 22.47 4.61 -3.67
CA ALA A 91 22.58 5.98 -4.14
C ALA A 91 23.60 6.76 -3.31
N THR A 92 24.36 7.63 -3.96
CA THR A 92 25.31 8.55 -3.34
C THR A 92 24.99 9.98 -3.79
N VAL A 93 24.72 10.87 -2.84
CA VAL A 93 24.42 12.29 -3.07
C VAL A 93 25.64 13.15 -2.76
N TYR A 94 25.99 14.06 -3.67
CA TYR A 94 27.10 14.99 -3.54
C TYR A 94 26.57 16.42 -3.45
N THR A 95 26.67 17.04 -2.27
CA THR A 95 26.05 18.36 -2.03
C THR A 95 26.84 19.53 -2.60
N HIS A 96 28.15 19.36 -2.83
CA HIS A 96 29.08 20.34 -3.40
C HIS A 96 30.30 19.61 -3.99
N GLN A 97 31.12 20.32 -4.76
CA GLN A 97 32.39 19.79 -5.28
C GLN A 97 33.34 19.43 -4.12
N GLY A 98 33.94 18.24 -4.16
CA GLY A 98 34.79 17.71 -3.09
C GLY A 98 34.05 17.02 -1.93
N CYS A 99 32.71 16.96 -1.99
CA CYS A 99 31.93 16.17 -1.04
C CYS A 99 32.26 14.68 -1.14
N ARG A 100 32.51 14.00 0.00
CA ARG A 100 32.72 12.53 0.05
C ARG A 100 31.48 11.71 -0.32
N GLY A 101 30.32 12.35 -0.35
CA GLY A 101 29.04 11.75 -0.69
C GLY A 101 28.27 11.21 0.51
N PHE A 102 26.94 11.25 0.43
CA PHE A 102 26.01 10.67 1.41
C PHE A 102 25.33 9.46 0.80
N VAL A 103 25.46 8.30 1.46
CA VAL A 103 25.01 7.02 0.91
C VAL A 103 23.65 6.61 1.46
N GLY A 104 22.73 6.23 0.59
CA GLY A 104 21.45 5.60 0.89
C GLY A 104 21.32 4.27 0.15
N TYR A 105 20.78 3.25 0.82
CA TYR A 105 20.41 1.98 0.19
C TYR A 105 18.89 1.87 0.12
N GLY A 106 18.39 1.37 -1.00
CA GLY A 106 16.98 1.17 -1.26
C GLY A 106 16.74 -0.22 -1.84
N ASP A 107 15.76 -0.92 -1.32
CA ASP A 107 15.36 -2.24 -1.76
C ASP A 107 13.86 -2.24 -2.08
N ALA A 108 13.48 -3.08 -3.04
CA ALA A 108 12.10 -3.30 -3.40
C ALA A 108 11.92 -4.71 -3.97
N ASP A 109 10.86 -5.36 -3.51
CA ASP A 109 10.38 -6.64 -4.01
C ASP A 109 8.85 -6.72 -3.77
N PRO A 110 8.12 -7.64 -4.43
CA PRO A 110 6.67 -7.71 -4.33
C PRO A 110 6.09 -7.81 -2.90
N SER A 111 6.88 -8.27 -1.92
CA SER A 111 6.45 -8.37 -0.51
C SER A 111 6.46 -7.02 0.22
N ASN A 112 7.27 -6.06 -0.24
CA ASN A 112 7.49 -4.78 0.46
C ASN A 112 7.06 -3.55 -0.35
N VAL A 113 6.49 -3.74 -1.53
CA VAL A 113 5.89 -2.68 -2.34
C VAL A 113 4.38 -2.85 -2.46
N SER A 114 3.68 -1.73 -2.64
CA SER A 114 2.23 -1.74 -2.88
C SER A 114 1.90 -2.56 -4.14
N PRO A 115 0.78 -3.30 -4.16
CA PRO A 115 0.28 -3.96 -5.37
C PRO A 115 0.15 -3.03 -6.58
N LEU A 116 -0.09 -1.72 -6.35
CA LEU A 116 -0.21 -0.72 -7.42
C LEU A 116 1.08 -0.50 -8.21
N VAL A 117 2.24 -0.86 -7.64
CA VAL A 117 3.56 -0.70 -8.25
C VAL A 117 4.25 -2.04 -8.50
N HIS A 118 3.51 -3.15 -8.46
CA HIS A 118 4.03 -4.47 -8.85
C HIS A 118 4.49 -4.44 -10.32
N GLY A 119 5.68 -4.99 -10.58
CA GLY A 119 6.39 -4.90 -11.85
C GLY A 119 7.23 -3.62 -12.02
N ALA A 120 7.19 -2.69 -11.05
CA ALA A 120 8.00 -1.48 -11.04
C ALA A 120 9.06 -1.47 -9.93
N GLU A 121 9.34 -2.62 -9.31
CA GLU A 121 10.16 -2.74 -8.10
C GLU A 121 11.55 -2.14 -8.29
N MET A 122 12.20 -2.35 -9.45
CA MET A 122 13.50 -1.74 -9.75
C MET A 122 13.47 -0.21 -9.60
N ARG A 123 12.43 0.45 -10.15
CA ARG A 123 12.26 1.91 -10.07
C ARG A 123 12.00 2.36 -8.64
N VAL A 124 11.25 1.57 -7.87
CA VAL A 124 10.96 1.84 -6.45
C VAL A 124 12.25 1.72 -5.62
N ALA A 125 13.05 0.67 -5.81
CA ALA A 125 14.32 0.48 -5.11
C ALA A 125 15.28 1.65 -5.34
N GLU A 126 15.43 2.08 -6.60
CA GLU A 126 16.26 3.24 -6.95
C GLU A 126 15.76 4.51 -6.24
N THR A 127 14.46 4.78 -6.34
CA THR A 127 13.82 5.94 -5.70
C THR A 127 14.05 5.94 -4.19
N ARG A 128 13.86 4.79 -3.52
CA ARG A 128 14.12 4.62 -2.08
C ARG A 128 15.57 4.91 -1.72
N ALA A 129 16.52 4.42 -2.52
CA ALA A 129 17.94 4.63 -2.30
C ALA A 129 18.28 6.13 -2.38
N VAL A 130 17.80 6.80 -3.43
CA VAL A 130 18.00 8.24 -3.65
C VAL A 130 17.38 9.06 -2.53
N ASN A 131 16.15 8.74 -2.13
CA ASN A 131 15.44 9.47 -1.08
C ASN A 131 16.18 9.38 0.27
N ARG A 132 16.62 8.18 0.64
CA ARG A 132 17.41 7.95 1.87
C ARG A 132 18.74 8.72 1.81
N ALA A 133 19.40 8.75 0.66
CA ALA A 133 20.64 9.51 0.47
C ALA A 133 20.41 11.03 0.59
N LEU A 134 19.36 11.56 -0.04
CA LEU A 134 18.98 12.98 -0.01
C LEU A 134 18.61 13.43 1.41
N ARG A 135 17.85 12.60 2.13
CA ARG A 135 17.50 12.88 3.53
C ARG A 135 18.73 12.99 4.41
N LYS A 136 19.69 12.05 4.26
CA LYS A 136 20.98 12.10 4.97
C LYS A 136 21.77 13.35 4.60
N ALA A 137 21.84 13.68 3.31
CA ALA A 137 22.60 14.83 2.80
C ALA A 137 22.08 16.19 3.31
N TYR A 138 20.76 16.30 3.52
CA TYR A 138 20.10 17.56 3.89
C TYR A 138 19.51 17.57 5.30
N GLY A 139 19.81 16.57 6.12
CA GLY A 139 19.41 16.51 7.53
C GLY A 139 17.92 16.29 7.78
N ILE A 140 17.20 15.63 6.85
CA ILE A 140 15.75 15.44 6.94
C ILE A 140 15.41 14.18 7.76
N GLY A 141 14.89 14.40 8.97
CA GLY A 141 14.49 13.33 9.88
C GLY A 141 13.23 12.56 9.47
N ILE A 142 12.27 13.19 8.80
CA ILE A 142 10.99 12.53 8.41
C ILE A 142 11.16 11.60 7.20
N CYS A 143 10.42 10.49 7.17
CA CYS A 143 10.47 9.54 6.06
C CYS A 143 9.90 10.09 4.76
N SER A 144 10.39 9.56 3.63
CA SER A 144 9.73 9.81 2.35
C SER A 144 8.53 8.87 2.17
N VAL A 145 7.53 9.27 1.39
CA VAL A 145 6.35 8.43 1.09
C VAL A 145 6.74 7.18 0.32
N GLU A 146 7.70 7.29 -0.60
CA GLU A 146 8.16 6.21 -1.47
C GLU A 146 9.03 5.20 -0.72
N GLU A 147 9.55 5.57 0.45
CA GLU A 147 10.27 4.67 1.37
C GLU A 147 9.35 3.78 2.18
N ILE A 148 8.06 4.10 2.22
CA ILE A 148 7.07 3.31 2.89
C ILE A 148 6.79 2.06 2.05
N GLY A 149 6.71 0.90 2.72
CA GLY A 149 6.19 -0.32 2.10
C GLY A 149 4.68 -0.26 1.87
N SER A 150 4.06 -1.41 1.66
CA SER A 150 2.59 -1.55 1.66
C SER A 150 2.01 -1.20 3.04
N LEU A 151 2.03 0.07 3.44
CA LEU A 151 1.07 0.56 4.42
C LEU A 151 -0.29 0.31 3.80
N ALA A 152 -1.09 -0.47 4.52
CA ALA A 152 -2.47 -0.73 4.19
C ALA A 152 -3.13 0.60 3.81
N GLU A 153 -3.73 0.64 2.63
CA GLU A 153 -4.56 1.77 2.23
C GLU A 153 -5.49 2.12 3.40
N PRO A 154 -5.60 3.38 3.82
CA PRO A 154 -6.80 3.79 4.51
C PRO A 154 -7.95 3.47 3.55
N ALA A 155 -8.90 2.64 4.02
CA ALA A 155 -10.08 2.26 3.26
C ALA A 155 -10.61 3.49 2.51
N PRO A 156 -10.73 3.44 1.17
CA PRO A 156 -11.19 4.58 0.42
C PRO A 156 -12.60 4.93 0.91
N SER A 157 -12.75 6.15 1.44
CA SER A 157 -14.06 6.74 1.61
C SER A 157 -14.78 6.65 0.27
N SER A 158 -15.98 6.06 0.33
CA SER A 158 -16.92 5.83 -0.75
C SER A 158 -16.87 6.94 -1.81
N ARG A 159 -16.09 6.73 -2.87
CA ARG A 159 -16.28 7.40 -4.15
C ARG A 159 -16.77 6.33 -5.10
N GLU A 160 -18.07 6.40 -5.36
CA GLU A 160 -18.79 5.67 -6.39
C GLU A 160 -17.94 5.60 -7.67
N SER A 161 -17.33 4.45 -7.89
CA SER A 161 -16.65 4.15 -9.14
C SER A 161 -17.65 3.43 -10.02
N ARG A 162 -18.13 4.16 -11.03
CA ARG A 162 -18.96 3.63 -12.10
C ARG A 162 -18.31 2.39 -12.69
N LYS A 163 -19.13 1.35 -12.80
CA LYS A 163 -18.90 0.06 -13.47
C LYS A 163 -18.14 0.21 -14.80
N VAL A 164 -17.08 -0.59 -14.95
CA VAL A 164 -16.68 -1.19 -16.22
C VAL A 164 -16.34 -2.66 -15.93
N PRO A 165 -16.88 -3.64 -16.67
CA PRO A 165 -16.60 -5.05 -16.41
C PRO A 165 -15.30 -5.50 -17.11
N PRO A 166 -14.45 -6.34 -16.49
CA PRO A 166 -13.39 -7.02 -17.22
C PRO A 166 -13.93 -8.29 -17.90
N GLN A 167 -13.60 -8.43 -19.18
CA GLN A 167 -13.86 -9.60 -20.01
C GLN A 167 -13.05 -10.83 -19.56
N SER A 168 -13.66 -11.99 -19.77
CA SER A 168 -13.09 -13.32 -19.55
C SER A 168 -12.05 -13.68 -20.62
N VAL A 169 -10.95 -14.30 -20.19
CA VAL A 169 -10.08 -15.08 -21.08
C VAL A 169 -9.73 -16.41 -20.43
N ASN A 170 -10.19 -17.47 -21.11
CA ASN A 170 -9.90 -18.86 -20.88
C ASN A 170 -8.43 -19.18 -21.20
N GLY A 171 -7.75 -19.94 -20.35
CA GLY A 171 -6.44 -20.54 -20.62
C GLY A 171 -6.13 -21.67 -19.63
N LYS A 172 -6.20 -22.91 -20.12
CA LYS A 172 -5.95 -24.17 -19.38
C LYS A 172 -4.46 -24.45 -19.13
N ASN A 173 -4.21 -25.22 -18.06
CA ASN A 173 -3.06 -26.06 -17.70
C ASN A 173 -1.87 -25.44 -16.93
N GLY A 174 -1.57 -26.07 -15.78
CA GLY A 174 -0.35 -25.87 -14.98
C GLY A 174 -0.53 -26.19 -13.50
N ASN A 175 -0.15 -27.41 -13.12
CA ASN A 175 -0.32 -28.06 -11.81
C ASN A 175 0.60 -27.48 -10.70
N TYR A 176 0.04 -26.88 -9.65
CA TYR A 176 0.67 -26.71 -8.32
C TYR A 176 -0.42 -26.65 -7.23
N GLY A 177 -0.24 -27.45 -6.17
CA GLY A 177 -1.22 -27.75 -5.13
C GLY A 177 -1.56 -26.59 -4.19
N GLY A 178 -2.82 -26.59 -3.73
CA GLY A 178 -3.41 -25.86 -2.58
C GLY A 178 -2.90 -24.44 -2.30
N PRO A 179 -3.49 -23.40 -2.92
CA PRO A 179 -4.37 -22.45 -2.20
C PRO A 179 -5.61 -21.97 -2.99
N LYS A 180 -5.83 -22.46 -4.22
CA LYS A 180 -6.79 -21.89 -5.19
C LYS A 180 -8.26 -21.87 -4.74
N VAL A 181 -8.73 -22.89 -4.02
CA VAL A 181 -10.14 -22.99 -3.58
C VAL A 181 -10.42 -22.01 -2.45
N ARG A 182 -9.47 -21.87 -1.52
CA ARG A 182 -9.54 -20.89 -0.44
C ARG A 182 -9.51 -19.47 -1.00
N ASP A 183 -8.61 -19.21 -1.95
CA ASP A 183 -8.51 -17.90 -2.59
C ASP A 183 -9.80 -17.55 -3.34
N ARG A 184 -10.40 -18.52 -4.04
CA ARG A 184 -11.70 -18.35 -4.72
C ARG A 184 -12.84 -18.07 -3.73
N LEU A 185 -12.88 -18.78 -2.59
CA LEU A 185 -13.86 -18.51 -1.53
C LEU A 185 -13.67 -17.11 -0.94
N CYS A 186 -12.44 -16.71 -0.64
CA CYS A 186 -12.14 -15.36 -0.15
C CYS A 186 -12.49 -14.27 -1.17
N GLN A 187 -12.30 -14.53 -2.46
CA GLN A 187 -12.74 -13.64 -3.54
C GLN A 187 -14.26 -13.48 -3.56
N LEU A 188 -15.03 -14.57 -3.46
CA LEU A 188 -16.50 -14.51 -3.41
C LEU A 188 -17.02 -13.76 -2.19
N ILE A 189 -16.44 -14.02 -1.01
CA ILE A 189 -16.77 -13.32 0.24
C ILE A 189 -16.59 -11.80 0.07
N ARG A 190 -15.48 -11.38 -0.53
CA ARG A 190 -15.19 -9.96 -0.80
C ARG A 190 -16.09 -9.37 -1.90
N GLN A 191 -16.31 -10.11 -2.98
CA GLN A 191 -17.08 -9.68 -4.14
C GLN A 191 -18.55 -9.44 -3.79
N HIS A 192 -19.14 -10.31 -2.97
CA HIS A 192 -20.56 -10.25 -2.60
C HIS A 192 -20.82 -9.66 -1.20
N GLN A 193 -19.76 -9.26 -0.49
CA GLN A 193 -19.79 -8.69 0.86
C GLN A 193 -20.51 -9.61 1.86
N LEU A 194 -20.12 -10.89 1.86
CA LEU A 194 -20.66 -11.90 2.76
C LEU A 194 -19.88 -11.91 4.08
N ASP A 195 -20.53 -12.26 5.19
CA ASP A 195 -19.83 -12.44 6.47
C ASP A 195 -19.04 -13.76 6.46
N ALA A 196 -17.73 -13.67 6.70
CA ALA A 196 -16.84 -14.82 6.66
C ALA A 196 -17.16 -15.88 7.72
N ASN A 197 -17.71 -15.49 8.88
CA ASN A 197 -18.08 -16.41 9.95
C ASN A 197 -19.37 -17.17 9.60
N LEU A 198 -20.35 -16.48 8.99
CA LEU A 198 -21.60 -17.11 8.53
C LEU A 198 -21.36 -18.03 7.33
N VAL A 199 -20.48 -17.64 6.41
CA VAL A 199 -20.06 -18.51 5.30
C VAL A 199 -19.34 -19.74 5.83
N LYS A 200 -18.57 -19.60 6.92
CA LYS A 200 -17.87 -20.73 7.55
C LYS A 200 -18.84 -21.71 8.20
N SER A 201 -19.83 -21.24 8.97
CA SER A 201 -20.86 -22.12 9.56
C SER A 201 -21.69 -22.81 8.46
N TYR A 202 -22.11 -22.05 7.46
CA TYR A 202 -22.85 -22.60 6.32
C TYR A 202 -22.04 -23.64 5.54
N ALA A 203 -20.73 -23.44 5.38
CA ALA A 203 -19.85 -24.40 4.71
C ALA A 203 -19.69 -25.70 5.50
N VAL A 204 -19.65 -25.63 6.84
CA VAL A 204 -19.60 -26.82 7.71
C VAL A 204 -20.87 -27.66 7.55
N ASP A 205 -22.03 -27.00 7.54
CA ASP A 205 -23.34 -27.65 7.38
C ASP A 205 -23.54 -28.20 5.96
N PHE A 206 -23.13 -27.46 4.92
CA PHE A 206 -23.21 -27.90 3.53
C PHE A 206 -22.29 -29.10 3.24
N CYS A 207 -21.10 -29.13 3.86
CA CYS A 207 -20.17 -30.26 3.70
C CYS A 207 -20.55 -31.46 4.59
N GLY A 208 -21.47 -31.31 5.55
CA GLY A 208 -21.88 -32.37 6.47
C GLY A 208 -20.76 -32.83 7.42
N THR A 209 -19.84 -31.93 7.79
CA THR A 209 -18.65 -32.24 8.60
C THR A 209 -18.70 -31.51 9.94
N LYS A 210 -17.91 -31.94 10.94
CA LYS A 210 -17.84 -31.21 12.22
C LYS A 210 -16.93 -29.98 12.13
N SER A 211 -16.00 -29.98 11.17
CA SER A 211 -15.15 -28.84 10.88
C SER A 211 -14.68 -28.84 9.42
N LEU A 212 -14.39 -27.66 8.86
CA LEU A 212 -13.82 -27.52 7.51
C LEU A 212 -12.46 -28.20 7.32
N ARG A 213 -11.81 -28.66 8.39
CA ARG A 213 -10.57 -29.44 8.32
C ARG A 213 -10.82 -30.90 7.95
N GLU A 214 -12.05 -31.38 8.17
CA GLU A 214 -12.48 -32.75 7.87
C GLU A 214 -13.15 -32.88 6.49
N ALA A 215 -13.41 -31.75 5.81
CA ALA A 215 -14.02 -31.73 4.49
C ALA A 215 -13.04 -32.14 3.40
N THR A 216 -13.49 -32.97 2.48
CA THR A 216 -12.75 -33.31 1.26
C THR A 216 -12.67 -32.11 0.32
N ARG A 217 -11.65 -32.10 -0.54
CA ARG A 217 -11.44 -30.99 -1.48
C ARG A 217 -12.62 -30.82 -2.43
N GLU A 218 -13.21 -31.93 -2.85
CA GLU A 218 -14.36 -31.99 -3.75
C GLU A 218 -15.61 -31.38 -3.10
N GLN A 219 -15.83 -31.62 -1.80
CA GLN A 219 -16.92 -31.00 -1.04
C GLN A 219 -16.76 -29.48 -0.95
N VAL A 220 -15.53 -29.01 -0.68
CA VAL A 220 -15.26 -27.56 -0.59
C VAL A 220 -15.36 -26.89 -1.97
N GLU A 221 -14.91 -27.54 -3.04
CA GLU A 221 -15.06 -27.02 -4.41
C GLU A 221 -16.53 -26.98 -4.85
N ALA A 222 -17.33 -27.99 -4.49
CA ALA A 222 -18.78 -28.00 -4.73
C ALA A 222 -19.49 -26.88 -3.98
N PHE A 223 -19.14 -26.66 -2.71
CA PHE A 223 -19.64 -25.55 -1.91
C PHE A 223 -19.32 -24.18 -2.53
N VAL A 224 -18.06 -23.96 -2.93
CA VAL A 224 -17.63 -22.69 -3.54
C VAL A 224 -18.38 -22.42 -4.85
N THR A 225 -18.65 -23.46 -5.63
CA THR A 225 -19.41 -23.34 -6.88
C THR A 225 -20.89 -23.03 -6.59
N HIS A 226 -21.49 -23.73 -5.63
CA HIS A 226 -22.87 -23.45 -5.18
C HIS A 226 -23.04 -22.03 -4.64
N LEU A 227 -22.08 -21.56 -3.83
CA LEU A 227 -22.09 -20.21 -3.27
C LEU A 227 -21.96 -19.14 -4.37
N ALA A 228 -21.11 -19.36 -5.37
CA ALA A 228 -20.96 -18.45 -6.50
C ALA A 228 -22.25 -18.33 -7.32
N ASP A 229 -22.84 -19.47 -7.71
CA ASP A 229 -24.06 -19.51 -8.52
C ASP A 229 -25.25 -18.86 -7.79
N TRP A 230 -25.37 -19.08 -6.48
CA TRP A 230 -26.46 -18.49 -5.70
C TRP A 230 -26.24 -16.99 -5.46
N ALA A 231 -25.00 -16.56 -5.19
CA ALA A 231 -24.68 -15.15 -4.99
C ALA A 231 -24.88 -14.31 -6.26
N GLU A 232 -24.79 -14.93 -7.44
CA GLU A 232 -25.08 -14.29 -8.73
C GLU A 232 -26.59 -14.23 -9.04
N LYS A 233 -27.34 -15.29 -8.69
CA LYS A 233 -28.79 -15.37 -8.96
C LYS A 233 -29.65 -14.55 -8.00
N ASP A 234 -29.42 -14.67 -6.70
CA ASP A 234 -30.20 -13.96 -5.69
C ASP A 234 -29.40 -13.73 -4.41
N ARG A 235 -28.66 -12.62 -4.41
CA ARG A 235 -27.85 -12.17 -3.27
C ARG A 235 -28.69 -11.95 -2.00
N ASN A 236 -29.91 -11.44 -2.13
CA ASN A 236 -30.72 -11.09 -0.96
C ASN A 236 -31.25 -12.36 -0.28
N ALA A 237 -31.68 -13.35 -1.05
CA ALA A 237 -32.05 -14.67 -0.52
C ALA A 237 -30.86 -15.38 0.15
N LEU A 238 -29.66 -15.29 -0.45
CA LEU A 238 -28.44 -15.84 0.14
C LEU A 238 -28.09 -15.18 1.47
N LEU A 239 -28.22 -13.85 1.58
CA LEU A 239 -28.00 -13.14 2.84
C LEU A 239 -29.02 -13.52 3.91
N CYS A 240 -30.30 -13.66 3.55
CA CYS A 240 -31.34 -14.17 4.46
C CYS A 240 -31.01 -15.58 4.97
N GLN A 241 -30.52 -16.46 4.08
CA GLN A 241 -30.11 -17.81 4.46
C GLN A 241 -28.89 -17.79 5.38
N LEU A 242 -27.86 -16.99 5.08
CA LEU A 242 -26.68 -16.87 5.92
C LEU A 242 -27.00 -16.30 7.30
N ASN A 243 -27.92 -15.34 7.38
CA ASN A 243 -28.38 -14.74 8.64
C ASN A 243 -29.25 -15.68 9.49
N SER A 244 -29.69 -16.82 8.95
CA SER A 244 -30.38 -17.87 9.73
C SER A 244 -29.41 -18.73 10.55
N TYR A 245 -28.11 -18.64 10.29
CA TYR A 245 -27.07 -19.33 11.05
C TYR A 245 -26.64 -18.51 12.27
N PRO A 246 -26.44 -19.15 13.44
CA PRO A 246 -26.01 -18.46 14.64
C PRO A 246 -24.59 -17.89 14.46
N VAL A 247 -24.41 -16.62 14.82
CA VAL A 247 -23.09 -15.99 14.90
C VAL A 247 -22.34 -16.63 16.07
N ASN A 248 -21.47 -17.60 15.78
CA ASN A 248 -20.56 -18.12 16.79
C ASN A 248 -19.55 -17.04 17.17
N LYS A 249 -19.76 -16.40 18.33
CA LYS A 249 -18.76 -15.58 19.01
C LYS A 249 -17.69 -16.51 19.60
N GLU A 250 -16.60 -16.72 18.88
CA GLU A 250 -15.39 -17.32 19.44
C GLU A 250 -14.19 -16.39 19.26
N GLY A 251 -13.58 -15.99 20.38
CA GLY A 251 -12.33 -15.23 20.41
C GLY A 251 -12.13 -14.29 21.60
N ALA A 252 -12.43 -14.72 22.83
CA ALA A 252 -11.93 -14.07 24.06
C ALA A 252 -11.50 -15.16 25.06
N ALA A 253 -10.27 -15.63 24.90
CA ALA A 253 -9.39 -16.20 25.92
C ALA A 253 -7.99 -16.31 25.31
#